data_AF-A0A5J4L7T4-F1
#
_entry.id   AF-A0A5J4L7T4-F1
#
_cell.length_a   1.000
_cell.length_b   1.000
_cell.length_c   1.000
_cell.angle_alpha   90.00
_cell.angle_beta   90.00
_cell.angle_gamma   90.00
#
_symmetry.space_group_name_H-M   'P 1'
#
loop_
_entity.id
_entity.type
_entity.pdbx_description
1 polymer ?
#
loop_
_entity_poly.entity_id
_entity_poly.type
_entity_poly.pdbx_seq_one_letter_code
_entity_poly.pdbx_strand_id
1 'polypeptide(L)'
;MFKKHNEIREAKRRHRQIMNAAYHLITPSLIVDRTARLSPEDVVVLVQGRHQIRITVDEAKDALGAALLEKGYSLDRMANA
;
A
#
# COMPACT_ATOMS: atom_id res chain seq x y z
N MET A 1 -13.29 17.95 23.08
CA MET A 1 -13.59 16.73 22.28
C MET A 1 -13.22 16.83 20.79
N PHE A 2 -13.13 18.02 20.17
CA PHE A 2 -12.89 18.14 18.71
C PHE A 2 -11.49 17.72 18.22
N LYS A 3 -10.44 17.91 19.02
CA LYS A 3 -9.05 17.61 18.62
C LYS A 3 -8.82 16.11 18.33
N LYS A 4 -9.34 15.24 19.22
CA LYS A 4 -9.27 13.78 19.06
C LYS A 4 -10.00 13.27 17.81
N HIS A 5 -11.12 13.90 17.43
CA HIS A 5 -11.82 13.54 16.20
C HIS A 5 -11.06 13.93 14.94
N ASN A 6 -10.36 15.07 14.96
CA ASN A 6 -9.52 15.51 13.84
C ASN A 6 -8.30 14.58 13.64
N GLU A 7 -7.63 14.21 14.73
CA GLU A 7 -6.49 13.27 14.70
C GLU A 7 -6.89 11.90 14.13
N ILE A 8 -8.04 11.35 14.56
CA ILE A 8 -8.57 10.08 14.02
C ILE A 8 -8.90 10.21 12.53
N ARG A 9 -9.49 11.34 12.11
CA ARG A 9 -9.86 11.58 10.71
C ARG A 9 -8.63 11.69 9.82
N GLU A 10 -7.59 12.37 10.28
CA GLU A 10 -6.32 12.50 9.57
C GLU A 10 -5.60 11.16 9.47
N ALA A 11 -5.57 10.37 10.55
CA ALA A 11 -5.01 9.03 10.54
C ALA A 11 -5.73 8.11 9.54
N LYS A 12 -7.08 8.14 9.52
CA LYS A 12 -7.88 7.38 8.54
C LYS A 12 -7.62 7.83 7.10
N ARG A 13 -7.45 9.14 6.88
CA ARG A 13 -7.13 9.69 5.56
C ARG A 13 -5.76 9.21 5.09
N ARG A 14 -4.73 9.32 5.95
CA ARG A 14 -3.37 8.83 5.68
C ARG A 14 -3.40 7.35 5.34
N HIS A 15 -4.06 6.54 6.16
CA HIS A 15 -4.19 5.09 5.93
C HIS A 15 -4.83 4.78 4.57
N ARG A 16 -5.93 5.45 4.21
CA ARG A 16 -6.59 5.28 2.91
C ARG A 16 -5.67 5.65 1.74
N GLN A 17 -4.90 6.72 1.87
CA GLN A 17 -3.96 7.16 0.83
C GLN A 17 -2.86 6.13 0.60
N ILE A 18 -2.32 5.54 1.67
CA ILE A 18 -1.33 4.47 1.58
C ILE A 18 -1.93 3.22 0.92
N MET A 19 -3.10 2.76 1.37
CA MET A 19 -3.76 1.58 0.79
C MET A 19 -4.12 1.78 -0.68
N ASN A 20 -4.59 2.98 -1.07
CA ASN A 20 -4.88 3.29 -2.46
C ASN A 20 -3.64 3.18 -3.37
N ALA A 21 -2.46 3.57 -2.87
CA ALA A 21 -1.21 3.39 -3.59
C ALA A 21 -0.86 1.91 -3.73
N ALA A 22 -1.03 1.11 -2.68
CA ALA A 22 -0.80 -0.34 -2.72
C ALA A 22 -1.74 -1.05 -3.72
N TYR A 23 -3.05 -0.77 -3.70
CA TYR A 23 -3.97 -1.36 -4.68
C TYR A 23 -3.64 -0.97 -6.12
N HIS A 24 -3.06 0.21 -6.34
CA HIS A 24 -2.72 0.65 -7.68
C HIS A 24 -1.60 -0.21 -8.30
N LEU A 25 -0.77 -0.87 -7.49
CA LEU A 25 0.21 -1.84 -7.98
C LEU A 25 -0.44 -3.17 -8.39
N ILE A 26 -1.59 -3.50 -7.78
CA ILE A 26 -2.34 -4.72 -8.07
C ILE A 26 -3.23 -4.47 -9.29
N THR A 27 -2.62 -4.58 -10.47
CA THR A 27 -3.28 -4.40 -11.76
C THR A 27 -3.90 -5.71 -12.27
N PRO A 28 -4.90 -5.66 -13.17
CA PRO A 28 -5.47 -6.88 -13.77
C PRO A 28 -4.42 -7.75 -14.50
N SER A 29 -3.35 -7.15 -15.03
CA SER A 29 -2.26 -7.89 -15.67
C SER A 29 -1.48 -8.80 -14.71
N LEU A 30 -1.55 -8.54 -13.40
CA LEU A 30 -0.96 -9.41 -12.37
C LEU A 30 -1.62 -10.80 -12.32
N ILE A 31 -2.87 -10.91 -12.81
CA ILE A 31 -3.58 -12.19 -12.95
C ILE A 31 -2.92 -13.04 -14.04
N VAL A 32 -2.51 -12.39 -15.13
CA VAL A 32 -1.93 -13.04 -16.31
C VAL A 32 -0.46 -13.35 -16.07
N ASP A 33 0.29 -12.39 -15.52
CA ASP A 33 1.69 -12.56 -15.18
C ASP A 33 1.86 -13.13 -13.76
N ARG A 34 2.02 -14.46 -13.71
CA ARG A 34 2.25 -15.17 -12.44
C ARG A 34 3.65 -14.98 -11.86
N THR A 35 4.57 -14.42 -12.65
CA THR A 35 5.97 -14.19 -12.25
C THR A 35 6.23 -12.78 -11.75
N ALA A 36 5.35 -11.83 -12.08
CA ALA A 36 5.39 -10.48 -11.56
C ALA A 36 5.41 -10.50 -10.02
N ARG A 37 6.43 -9.84 -9.48
CA ARG A 37 6.59 -9.56 -8.05
C ARG A 37 6.41 -8.07 -7.82
N LEU A 38 5.69 -7.72 -6.76
CA LEU A 38 5.46 -6.34 -6.34
C LEU A 38 6.45 -5.97 -5.24
N SER A 39 7.09 -4.81 -5.36
CA SER A 39 8.05 -4.33 -4.37
C SER A 39 7.37 -3.37 -3.37
N PRO A 40 7.62 -3.48 -2.06
CA PRO A 40 7.21 -2.48 -1.08
C PRO A 40 7.78 -1.08 -1.38
N GLU A 41 8.98 -0.99 -1.95
CA GLU A 41 9.61 0.27 -2.35
C GLU A 41 8.77 1.02 -3.40
N ASP A 42 8.08 0.30 -4.30
CA ASP A 42 7.16 0.93 -5.26
C ASP A 42 6.00 1.64 -4.55
N VAL A 43 5.52 1.08 -3.43
CA VAL A 43 4.48 1.73 -2.61
C VAL A 43 5.05 2.99 -1.94
N VAL A 44 6.27 2.95 -1.43
CA VAL A 44 6.95 4.13 -0.87
C VAL A 44 7.01 5.26 -1.91
N VAL A 45 7.48 4.94 -3.11
CA VAL A 45 7.61 5.91 -4.22
C VAL A 45 6.25 6.46 -4.63
N LEU A 46 5.22 5.61 -4.77
CA LEU A 46 3.88 6.04 -5.18
C LEU A 46 3.20 6.91 -4.11
N VAL A 47 3.31 6.55 -2.84
CA VAL A 47 2.73 7.32 -1.73
C VAL A 47 3.40 8.69 -1.63
N GLN A 48 4.73 8.74 -1.73
CA GLN A 48 5.48 9.99 -1.74
C GLN A 48 5.10 10.86 -2.95
N GLY A 49 5.04 10.29 -4.15
CA GLY A 49 4.74 11.03 -5.38
C GLY A 49 3.32 11.56 -5.46
N ARG A 50 2.32 10.79 -5.01
CA ARG A 50 0.89 11.14 -5.15
C ARG A 50 0.33 11.92 -3.98
N HIS A 51 0.86 11.67 -2.79
CA HIS A 51 0.26 12.16 -1.56
C HIS A 51 1.23 12.96 -0.70
N GLN A 52 2.51 13.06 -1.09
CA GLN A 52 3.57 13.73 -0.33
C GLN A 52 3.71 13.19 1.10
N ILE A 53 3.38 11.91 1.31
CA ILE A 53 3.48 11.23 2.60
C ILE A 53 4.76 10.40 2.58
N ARG A 54 5.60 10.59 3.60
CA ARG A 54 6.75 9.71 3.85
C ARG A 54 6.29 8.53 4.68
N ILE A 55 6.65 7.33 4.23
CA ILE A 55 6.46 6.07 4.93
C ILE A 55 7.76 5.26 4.88
N THR A 56 7.93 4.38 5.85
CA THR A 56 9.02 3.40 5.86
C THR A 56 8.72 2.25 4.90
N VAL A 57 9.74 1.46 4.56
CA VAL A 57 9.58 0.23 3.76
C VAL A 57 8.73 -0.79 4.53
N ASP A 58 8.85 -0.88 5.85
CA ASP A 58 8.02 -1.78 6.67
C ASP A 58 6.53 -1.38 6.64
N GLU A 59 6.21 -0.08 6.78
CA GLU A 59 4.83 0.41 6.63
C GLU A 59 4.28 0.10 5.22
N ALA A 60 5.13 0.23 4.20
CA ALA A 60 4.77 -0.09 2.82
C ALA A 60 4.55 -1.60 2.61
N LYS A 61 5.37 -2.43 3.26
CA LYS A 61 5.28 -3.90 3.25
C LYS A 61 3.96 -4.36 3.85
N ASP A 62 3.57 -3.81 4.99
CA ASP A 62 2.30 -4.12 5.64
C ASP A 62 1.10 -3.71 4.76
N ALA A 63 1.16 -2.52 4.16
CA ALA A 63 0.12 -2.04 3.26
C ALA A 63 -0.02 -2.90 2.00
N LEU A 64 1.10 -3.28 1.38
CA LEU A 64 1.12 -4.13 0.19
C LEU A 64 0.61 -5.54 0.52
N GLY A 65 1.04 -6.12 1.64
CA GLY A 65 0.58 -7.42 2.10
C GLY A 65 -0.93 -7.43 2.37
N ALA A 66 -1.44 -6.40 3.04
CA ALA A 66 -2.88 -6.24 3.25
C ALA A 66 -3.64 -6.13 1.92
N ALA A 67 -3.16 -5.29 0.99
CA ALA A 67 -3.79 -5.12 -0.32
C ALA A 67 -3.81 -6.42 -1.13
N LEU A 68 -2.75 -7.23 -1.08
CA LEU A 68 -2.68 -8.54 -1.74
C LEU A 68 -3.70 -9.52 -1.17
N LEU A 69 -3.75 -9.65 0.16
CA LEU A 69 -4.69 -10.55 0.84
C LEU A 69 -6.15 -10.16 0.56
N GLU A 70 -6.47 -8.87 0.59
CA GLU A 70 -7.83 -8.39 0.26
C GLU A 70 -8.24 -8.66 -1.19
N LYS A 71 -7.27 -8.72 -2.10
CA LYS A 71 -7.49 -9.05 -3.51
C LYS A 71 -7.36 -10.56 -3.81
N GLY A 72 -7.12 -11.37 -2.78
CA GLY A 72 -7.04 -12.84 -2.89
C GLY A 72 -5.71 -13.38 -3.42
N TYR A 73 -4.63 -12.62 -3.34
CA TYR A 73 -3.28 -13.04 -3.74
C TYR A 73 -2.46 -13.54 -2.54
N SER A 74 -1.50 -14.45 -2.81
CA SER A 74 -0.50 -14.87 -1.81
C SER A 74 0.51 -13.75 -1.53
N LEU A 75 1.03 -13.72 -0.30
CA LEU A 75 2.14 -12.85 0.10
C LEU A 75 3.44 -13.16 -0.65
N ASP A 76 3.59 -14.36 -1.23
CA ASP A 76 4.75 -14.73 -2.07
C ASP A 76 4.89 -13.87 -3.34
N ARG A 77 3.83 -13.11 -3.67
CA ARG A 77 3.86 -12.11 -4.75
C ARG A 77 4.64 -10.86 -4.40
N MET A 78 5.04 -10.67 -3.15
CA MET A 78 5.94 -9.60 -2.77
C MET A 78 7.38 -9.99 -3.10
N ALA A 79 8.13 -9.05 -3.68
CA ALA A 79 9.57 -9.16 -3.72
C ALA A 79 10.11 -9.11 -2.28
N ASN A 80 11.03 -10.01 -1.94
CA ASN A 80 11.86 -9.80 -0.76
C ASN A 80 12.78 -8.64 -1.08
N ALA A 81 12.62 -7.54 -0.34
CA ALA A 81 13.58 -6.44 -0.32
C ALA A 81 14.95 -6.93 0.19
#